data_AF-A0A522K9J5-F1
#
_entry.id   AF-A0A522K9J5-F1
#
_cell.length_a   1.000
_cell.length_b   1.000
_cell.length_c   1.000
_cell.angle_alpha   90.00
_cell.angle_beta   90.00
_cell.angle_gamma   90.00
#
_symmetry.space_group_name_H-M   'P 1'
#
loop_
_entity.id
_entity.type
_entity.pdbx_description
1 polymer ?
#
loop_
_entity_poly.entity_id
_entity_poly.type
_entity_poly.pdbx_seq_one_letter_code
_entity_poly.pdbx_strand_id
1 'polypeptide(L)' 'MPVNVTEPDWSMAPQGWDWASQDEDGRWFWYRVQPLPSIGGGVWRAPSRAQVLAWTGQPNPDWVHTLRQRPG' A
#
# COMPACT_ATOMS: atom_id res chain seq x y z
N MET A 1 -1.74 -7.74 19.54
CA MET A 1 -0.91 -6.52 19.61
C MET A 1 -1.11 -5.80 18.29
N PRO A 2 -1.57 -4.53 18.24
CA PRO A 2 -1.58 -3.82 16.97
C PRO A 2 -0.13 -3.63 16.54
N VAL A 3 0.23 -4.19 15.39
CA VAL A 3 1.49 -3.85 14.73
C VAL A 3 1.41 -2.37 14.40
N ASN A 4 2.32 -1.55 14.94
CA ASN A 4 2.47 -0.16 14.49
C ASN A 4 2.98 -0.23 13.06
N VAL A 5 2.04 -0.26 12.12
CA VAL A 5 2.35 -0.18 10.71
C VAL A 5 2.81 1.24 10.46
N THR A 6 4.11 1.42 10.22
CA THR A 6 4.63 2.70 9.76
C THR A 6 4.13 2.94 8.34
N GLU A 7 3.00 3.64 8.23
CA GLU A 7 2.42 4.07 6.95
C GLU A 7 3.35 5.10 6.28
N PRO A 8 3.44 5.13 4.94
CA PRO A 8 4.25 6.09 4.21
C PRO A 8 3.67 7.51 4.32
N ASP A 9 4.55 8.51 4.34
CA ASP A 9 4.13 9.92 4.35
C ASP A 9 3.50 10.31 3.01
N TRP A 10 2.24 10.75 3.05
CA TRP A 10 1.48 11.21 1.89
C TRP A 10 2.07 12.46 1.21
N SER A 11 2.96 13.21 1.89
CA SER A 11 3.70 14.31 1.27
C SER A 11 4.63 13.84 0.16
N MET A 12 5.07 12.57 0.21
CA MET A 12 5.93 11.93 -0.79
C MET A 12 5.15 11.30 -1.94
N ALA A 13 3.81 11.20 -1.84
CA ALA A 13 2.97 10.63 -2.88
C ALA A 13 2.90 11.59 -4.09
N PRO A 14 3.21 11.13 -5.32
CA PRO A 14 3.10 11.98 -6.49
C PRO A 14 1.64 12.40 -6.75
N GLN A 15 1.43 13.47 -7.49
CA GLN A 15 0.08 13.92 -7.83
C GLN A 15 -0.70 12.84 -8.61
N GLY A 16 -1.97 12.62 -8.24
CA GLY A 16 -2.85 11.61 -8.84
C GLY A 16 -2.62 10.19 -8.34
N TRP A 17 -1.86 10.01 -7.25
CA TRP A 17 -1.69 8.75 -6.55
C TRP A 17 -2.44 8.81 -5.22
N ASP A 18 -3.72 8.43 -5.26
CA ASP A 18 -4.66 8.68 -4.18
C ASP A 18 -4.89 7.45 -3.28
N TRP A 19 -4.13 6.37 -3.46
CA TRP A 19 -4.30 5.12 -2.74
C TRP A 19 -2.95 4.58 -2.26
N ALA A 20 -2.96 3.91 -1.12
CA ALA A 20 -1.79 3.27 -0.55
C ALA A 20 -2.15 1.97 0.14
N SER A 21 -1.29 0.98 0.03
CA SER A 21 -1.41 -0.25 0.80
C SER A 21 -0.05 -0.90 1.00
N GLN A 22 0.02 -1.76 2.00
CA GLN A 22 1.17 -2.61 2.28
C GLN A 22 0.89 -4.03 1.79
N ASP A 23 1.89 -4.65 1.20
CA ASP A 23 1.93 -6.07 0.92
C ASP A 23 2.35 -6.86 2.17
N GLU A 24 2.15 -8.19 2.16
CA GLU A 24 2.46 -9.08 3.29
C GLU A 24 3.94 -9.00 3.73
N ASP A 25 4.83 -8.77 2.77
CA ASP A 25 6.28 -8.65 2.98
C ASP A 25 6.72 -7.32 3.60
N GLY A 26 5.78 -6.39 3.80
CA GLY A 26 6.03 -5.09 4.39
C GLY A 26 6.30 -3.97 3.37
N ARG A 27 6.27 -4.26 2.06
CA ARG A 27 6.43 -3.23 1.03
C ARG A 27 5.17 -2.40 0.89
N TRP A 28 5.35 -1.10 0.87
CA TRP A 28 4.28 -0.14 0.64
C TRP A 28 4.31 0.37 -0.78
N PHE A 29 3.13 0.51 -1.37
CA PHE A 29 2.97 1.02 -2.72
C PHE A 29 1.95 2.15 -2.73
N TRP A 30 2.21 3.15 -3.56
CA TRP A 30 1.20 4.10 -3.99
C TRP A 30 0.45 3.53 -5.19
N TYR A 31 -0.84 3.88 -5.33
CA TYR A 31 -1.65 3.56 -6.48
C TYR A 31 -2.45 4.74 -7.00
N ARG A 32 -2.62 4.82 -8.33
CA ARG A 32 -3.49 5.82 -8.99
C ARG A 32 -4.97 5.40 -9.01
N VAL A 33 -5.22 4.10 -8.89
CA VAL A 33 -6.54 3.50 -8.85
C VAL A 33 -6.61 2.59 -7.63
N GLN A 34 -7.82 2.33 -7.14
CA GLN A 34 -7.99 1.43 -6.01
C GLN A 34 -7.47 0.02 -6.37
N PRO A 35 -6.46 -0.51 -5.66
CA PRO A 35 -5.97 -1.86 -5.89
C PRO A 35 -6.91 -2.91 -5.32
N LEU A 36 -6.76 -4.16 -5.77
CA LEU A 36 -7.48 -5.31 -5.25
C LEU A 36 -6.52 -6.27 -4.52
N PRO A 37 -6.97 -6.90 -3.42
CA PRO A 37 -6.12 -7.84 -2.69
C PRO A 37 -5.97 -9.15 -3.47
N SER A 38 -4.74 -9.63 -3.60
CA SER A 38 -4.40 -10.94 -4.18
C SER A 38 -3.92 -11.88 -3.08
N ILE A 39 -4.87 -12.54 -2.41
CA ILE A 39 -4.65 -13.33 -1.19
C ILE A 39 -3.58 -14.42 -1.36
N GLY A 40 -3.61 -15.16 -2.48
CA GLY A 40 -2.62 -16.22 -2.74
C GLY A 40 -1.20 -15.73 -3.01
N GLY A 41 -1.02 -14.41 -3.21
CA GLY A 41 0.28 -13.80 -3.46
C GLY A 41 0.76 -12.88 -2.34
N GLY A 42 -0.05 -12.61 -1.31
CA GLY A 42 0.33 -11.69 -0.25
C GLY A 42 0.48 -10.23 -0.69
N VAL A 43 -0.22 -9.80 -1.75
CA VAL A 43 0.01 -8.47 -2.36
C VAL A 43 -1.27 -7.77 -2.79
N TRP A 44 -1.22 -6.44 -2.88
CA TRP A 44 -2.22 -5.59 -3.52
C TRP A 44 -1.86 -5.31 -4.98
N ARG A 45 -2.80 -5.60 -5.89
CA ARG A 45 -2.58 -5.54 -7.34
C ARG A 45 -3.32 -4.36 -7.96
N ALA A 46 -2.61 -3.64 -8.82
CA ALA A 46 -3.16 -2.68 -9.77
C ALA A 46 -2.46 -2.86 -11.13
N PRO A 47 -2.94 -2.23 -12.22
CA PRO A 47 -2.20 -2.18 -13.48
C PRO A 47 -0.79 -1.62 -13.27
N SER A 48 0.24 -2.18 -13.92
CA SER A 48 1.66 -1.86 -13.62
C SER A 48 2.03 -0.37 -13.73
N ARG A 49 1.29 0.41 -14.54
CA ARG A 49 1.51 1.87 -14.68
C ARG A 49 0.87 2.71 -13.55
N ALA A 50 0.07 2.08 -12.71
CA ALA A 50 -0.68 2.67 -11.61
C ALA A 50 -0.22 2.13 -10.25
N GLN A 51 1.00 1.57 -10.17
CA GLN A 51 1.64 1.09 -8.95
C GLN A 51 3.10 1.61 -8.90
N VAL A 52 3.54 2.15 -7.76
CA VAL A 52 4.93 2.54 -7.53
C VAL A 52 5.31 2.28 -6.07
N LEU A 53 6.54 1.79 -5.84
CA LEU A 53 7.04 1.55 -4.49
C LEU A 53 7.15 2.88 -3.73
N ALA A 54 6.55 2.92 -2.54
CA ALA A 54 6.55 4.08 -1.64
C ALA A 54 7.64 3.94 -0.57
N TRP A 55 7.67 2.78 0.09
CA TRP A 55 8.51 2.52 1.26
C TRP A 55 8.64 1.01 1.50
N THR A 56 9.61 0.58 2.31
CA THR A 56 9.74 -0.81 2.76
C THR A 56 9.77 -0.86 4.27
N GLY A 57 8.77 -1.51 4.86
CA GLY A 57 8.60 -1.70 6.29
C GLY A 57 8.89 -3.14 6.75
N GLN A 58 8.29 -3.51 7.89
CA GLN A 58 8.32 -4.88 8.40
C GLN A 58 7.15 -5.68 7.81
N PRO A 59 7.30 -7.02 7.65
CA PRO A 59 6.19 -7.88 7.25
C PRO A 59 4.95 -7.69 8.13
N ASN A 60 3.78 -7.73 7.52
CA ASN A 60 2.51 -7.47 8.20
C ASN A 60 1.49 -8.59 7.90
N PRO A 61 1.12 -9.44 8.87
CA PRO A 61 0.11 -10.47 8.65
C PRO A 61 -1.29 -9.90 8.38
N ASP A 62 -1.57 -8.66 8.81
CA ASP A 62 -2.83 -7.96 8.62
C ASP A 62 -2.82 -7.04 7.38
N TRP A 63 -1.92 -7.30 6.42
CA TRP A 63 -1.71 -6.46 5.22
C TRP A 63 -2.99 -6.20 4.41
N VAL A 64 -3.95 -7.13 4.42
CA VAL A 64 -5.25 -7.03 3.73
C VAL A 64 -6.13 -5.90 4.29
N HIS A 65 -5.80 -5.34 5.46
CA HIS A 65 -6.52 -4.23 6.08
C HIS A 65 -5.81 -2.88 5.94
N THR A 66 -4.70 -2.83 5.20
CA THR A 66 -3.84 -1.64 5.08
C THR A 66 -4.21 -0.71 3.93
N LEU A 67 -5.21 -1.04 3.11
CA LEU A 67 -5.65 -0.14 2.05
C LEU A 67 -6.21 1.16 2.64
N ARG A 68 -5.62 2.27 2.20
CA ARG A 68 -5.99 3.64 2.56
C ARG A 68 -6.14 4.50 1.31
N GLN A 69 -7.01 5.49 1.40
CA GLN A 69 -7.11 6.57 0.42
C GLN A 69 -6.40 7.80 0.98
N ARG A 70 -5.78 8.60 0.11
CA ARG A 70 -5.13 9.85 0.47
C ARG A 70 -6.14 10.77 1.18
N PRO A 71 -5.81 11.29 2.38
CA PRO A 71 -6.64 12.30 3.01
C PRO A 71 -6.65 13.57 2.16
N GLY A 72 -7.85 14.10 1.90
CA GLY A 72 -8.07 15.35 1.17
C GLY A 72 -7.82 16.58 2.00
#